data_AF-A0A0D6KC44-F1
#
_entry.id   AF-A0A0D6KC44-F1
#
_cell.length_a   1.000
_cell.length_b   1.000
_cell.length_c   1.000
_cell.angle_alpha   90.00
_cell.angle_beta   90.00
_cell.angle_gamma   90.00
#
_symmetry.space_group_name_H-M   'P 1'
#
loop_
_entity.id
_entity.type
_entity.pdbx_description
1 polymer ?
#
loop_
_entity_poly.entity_id
_entity_poly.type
_entity_poly.pdbx_seq_one_letter_code
_entity_poly.pdbx_strand_id
1 'polypeptide(L)' 'MYELANLIEVRLWELEKNLELTNEDIFEIICQEYQLNADSIETKLSCKCPFVLTGLLKELENSEISKYLN' A
#
# COMPACT_ATOMS: atom_id res chain seq x y z
N MET A 1 0.01 16.64 0.32
CA MET A 1 -1.15 15.83 0.76
C MET A 1 -1.36 14.57 -0.06
N TYR A 2 -0.95 14.50 -1.34
CA TYR A 2 -1.05 13.27 -2.16
C TYR A 2 0.26 12.51 -2.38
N GLU A 3 1.34 12.90 -1.69
CA GLU A 3 2.68 12.49 -2.10
C GLU A 3 2.92 10.99 -1.88
N LEU A 4 2.62 10.47 -0.70
CA LEU A 4 2.84 9.05 -0.40
C LEU A 4 1.94 8.12 -1.23
N ALA A 5 0.65 8.41 -1.30
CA ALA A 5 -0.30 7.57 -2.04
C ALA A 5 0.01 7.55 -3.55
N ASN A 6 0.42 8.69 -4.13
CA ASN A 6 0.83 8.74 -5.53
C ASN A 6 2.16 8.01 -5.77
N LEU A 7 3.14 8.12 -4.86
CA LEU A 7 4.40 7.38 -4.96
C LEU A 7 4.17 5.87 -4.93
N ILE A 8 3.34 5.41 -3.99
CA ILE A 8 2.97 4.00 -3.88
C ILE A 8 2.20 3.54 -5.13
N GLU A 9 1.30 4.36 -5.66
CA GLU A 9 0.56 4.02 -6.88
C GLU A 9 1.48 3.89 -8.10
N VAL A 10 2.44 4.79 -8.29
CA VAL A 10 3.46 4.65 -9.35
C VAL A 10 4.22 3.35 -9.16
N ARG A 11 4.65 3.06 -7.93
CA ARG A 11 5.41 1.85 -7.61
C ARG A 11 4.61 0.57 -7.84
N LEU A 12 3.33 0.57 -7.50
CA LEU A 12 2.39 -0.51 -7.79
C LEU A 12 2.35 -0.81 -9.29
N TRP A 13 2.23 0.21 -10.13
CA TRP A 13 2.22 0.03 -11.59
C TRP A 13 3.55 -0.45 -12.17
N GLU A 14 4.67 -0.24 -11.48
CA GLU A 14 5.96 -0.82 -11.87
C GLU A 14 6.02 -2.31 -11.52
N LEU A 15 5.56 -2.68 -10.32
CA LEU A 15 5.56 -4.05 -9.85
C LEU A 15 4.52 -4.93 -10.58
N GLU A 16 3.36 -4.37 -10.93
CA GLU A 16 2.30 -5.07 -11.68
C GLU A 16 2.75 -5.51 -13.09
N LYS A 17 3.71 -4.79 -13.70
CA LYS A 17 4.32 -5.21 -14.96
C LYS A 17 5.16 -6.49 -14.82
N ASN A 18 5.54 -6.85 -13.59
CA ASN A 18 6.22 -8.11 -13.33
C ASN A 18 5.19 -9.24 -13.16
N LEU A 19 5.02 -10.04 -14.21
CA LEU A 19 4.05 -11.14 -14.26
C LEU A 19 4.36 -12.29 -13.27
N GLU A 20 5.53 -12.30 -12.64
CA GLU A 20 5.90 -13.29 -11.62
C GLU A 20 5.38 -12.94 -10.22
N LEU A 21 4.98 -11.68 -9.98
CA LEU A 21 4.51 -11.23 -8.68
C LEU A 21 2.99 -11.37 -8.58
N THR A 22 2.51 -11.96 -7.49
CA THR A 22 1.09 -11.95 -7.16
C THR A 22 0.70 -10.62 -6.51
N ASN A 23 -0.60 -10.33 -6.42
CA ASN A 23 -1.08 -9.15 -5.70
C ASN A 23 -0.64 -9.14 -4.22
N GLU A 24 -0.58 -10.31 -3.58
CA GLU A 24 -0.10 -10.41 -2.20
C GLU A 24 1.40 -10.07 -2.12
N ASP A 25 2.22 -10.58 -3.04
CA ASP A 25 3.65 -10.25 -3.09
C ASP A 25 3.86 -8.74 -3.31
N ILE A 26 3.12 -8.15 -4.24
CA ILE A 26 3.18 -6.71 -4.51
C ILE A 26 2.76 -5.91 -3.28
N PHE A 27 1.71 -6.33 -2.58
CA PHE A 27 1.24 -5.70 -1.35
C PHE A 27 2.31 -5.72 -0.26
N GLU A 28 2.94 -6.88 -0.02
CA GLU A 28 4.00 -7.03 0.98
C GLU A 28 5.24 -6.21 0.63
N ILE A 29 5.67 -6.22 -0.65
CA ILE A 29 6.79 -5.42 -1.14
C ILE A 29 6.52 -3.93 -0.89
N ILE A 30 5.34 -3.43 -1.26
CA ILE A 30 4.96 -2.03 -1.04
C ILE A 30 4.96 -1.71 0.45
N CYS A 31 4.36 -2.56 1.28
CA CYS A 31 4.32 -2.30 2.72
C CYS A 31 5.74 -2.24 3.30
N GLN A 32 6.63 -3.13 2.88
CA GLN A 32 8.02 -3.14 3.31
C GLN A 32 8.81 -1.91 2.81
N GLU A 33 8.69 -1.55 1.52
CA GLU A 33 9.41 -0.43 0.90
C GLU A 33 9.06 0.91 1.56
N TYR A 34 7.79 1.09 1.94
CA TYR A 34 7.27 2.35 2.50
C TYR A 34 7.07 2.31 4.02
N GLN A 35 7.60 1.29 4.70
CA GLN A 35 7.50 1.11 6.15
C GLN A 35 6.05 1.14 6.66
N LEU A 36 5.13 0.56 5.88
CA LEU A 36 3.75 0.42 6.29
C LEU A 36 3.56 -0.86 7.13
N ASN A 37 2.66 -0.79 8.09
CA ASN A 37 2.26 -1.93 8.91
C ASN A 37 1.26 -2.79 8.12
N ALA A 38 1.79 -3.81 7.44
CA ALA A 38 1.02 -4.75 6.61
C ALA A 38 -0.13 -5.39 7.40
N ASP A 39 0.10 -5.85 8.63
CA ASP A 39 -0.91 -6.52 9.46
C ASP A 39 -2.10 -5.61 9.80
N SER A 40 -1.83 -4.35 10.15
CA SER A 40 -2.86 -3.37 10.49
C SER A 40 -3.69 -2.99 9.27
N ILE A 41 -3.04 -2.85 8.12
CA ILE A 41 -3.68 -2.55 6.84
C ILE A 41 -4.52 -3.75 6.38
N GLU A 42 -3.97 -4.97 6.40
CA GLU A 42 -4.69 -6.19 6.06
C GLU A 42 -5.92 -6.34 6.96
N THR A 43 -5.78 -6.12 8.27
CA THR A 43 -6.91 -6.15 9.21
C THR A 43 -7.98 -5.13 8.83
N LYS A 44 -7.59 -3.92 8.43
CA LYS A 44 -8.51 -2.86 8.02
C LYS A 44 -9.22 -3.17 6.69
N LEU A 45 -8.50 -3.76 5.73
CA LEU A 45 -8.97 -4.01 4.37
C LEU A 45 -9.58 -5.40 4.18
N SER A 46 -9.36 -6.31 5.13
CA SER A 46 -9.68 -7.75 5.03
C SER A 46 -9.11 -8.44 3.78
N CYS A 47 -8.05 -7.87 3.19
CA CYS A 47 -7.35 -8.40 2.03
C CYS A 47 -5.96 -7.78 1.89
N LYS A 48 -5.06 -8.51 1.22
CA LYS A 48 -3.74 -8.02 0.77
C LYS A 48 -3.79 -7.55 -0.68
N CYS A 49 -4.64 -6.57 -0.95
CA CYS A 49 -4.80 -6.02 -2.29
C CYS A 49 -4.09 -4.66 -2.40
N PRO A 50 -3.04 -4.53 -3.24
CA PRO A 50 -2.26 -3.30 -3.33
C PRO A 50 -3.05 -2.14 -3.98
N PHE A 51 -4.05 -2.44 -4.80
CA PHE A 51 -4.95 -1.42 -5.38
C PHE A 51 -5.93 -0.86 -4.34
N VAL A 52 -6.39 -1.69 -3.40
CA VAL A 52 -7.25 -1.23 -2.30
C VAL A 52 -6.42 -0.43 -1.29
N LEU A 53 -5.15 -0.81 -1.08
CA LEU A 53 -4.19 -0.04 -0.29
C LEU A 53 -4.02 1.39 -0.82
N THR A 54 -3.78 1.57 -2.13
CA THR A 54 -3.63 2.92 -2.70
C THR A 54 -4.92 3.73 -2.57
N GLY A 55 -6.09 3.09 -2.72
CA GLY A 55 -7.39 3.70 -2.45
C GLY A 55 -7.51 4.21 -1.00
N LEU A 56 -7.23 3.34 -0.02
CA LEU A 56 -7.23 3.69 1.40
C LEU A 56 -6.32 4.89 1.69
N LEU A 57 -5.08 4.86 1.21
CA LEU A 57 -4.12 5.93 1.47
C LEU A 57 -4.51 7.27 0.85
N LYS A 58 -5.29 7.28 -0.23
CA LYS A 58 -5.83 8.51 -0.84
C LYS A 58 -6.98 9.12 -0.04
N GLU A 59 -7.71 8.30 0.71
CA GLU A 59 -8.85 8.73 1.52
C GLU A 59 -8.43 9.21 2.92
N LEU A 60 -7.30 8.72 3.43
CA LEU A 60 -6.78 9.07 4.75
C LEU A 60 -6.20 10.49 4.80
N GLU A 61 -6.41 11.18 5.91
CA GLU A 61 -5.63 12.37 6.22
C GLU A 61 -4.19 12.00 6.61
N ASN A 62 -3.23 12.91 6.40
CA ASN A 62 -1.82 12.69 6.79
C ASN A 62 -1.65 12.31 8.27
N SER A 63 -2.49 12.86 9.14
CA SER A 63 -2.52 12.55 10.58
C SER A 63 -2.88 11.08 10.84
N GLU A 64 -3.68 10.47 9.97
CA GLU A 64 -4.16 9.11 10.09
C GLU A 64 -3.20 8.09 9.48
N ILE A 65 -2.42 8.47 8.46
CA ILE A 65 -1.39 7.61 7.85
C ILE A 65 -0.39 7.12 8.90
N SER A 66 -0.06 7.96 9.89
CA SER A 66 0.88 7.61 10.97
C SER A 66 0.48 6.36 11.77
N LYS A 67 -0.81 6.01 11.81
CA LYS A 67 -1.33 4.81 12.48
C LYS A 67 -0.97 3.51 11.75
N TYR A 68 -0.59 3.63 10.47
CA TYR A 68 -0.25 2.51 9.60
C TYR A 68 1.22 2.48 9.22
N LEU A 69 2.08 3.26 9.90
CA LEU A 69 3.53 3.17 9.77
C LEU A 69 4.09 2.24 10.85
N ASN A 70 5.15 1.50 10.50
CA ASN A 70 5.95 0.67 11.41
C ASN A 70 7.07 1.45 12.11
#